data_AF-A0A348D695-F1
#
_entry.id   AF-A0A348D695-F1
#
_cell.length_a   1.000
_cell.length_b   1.000
_cell.length_c   1.000
_cell.angle_alpha   90.00
_cell.angle_beta   90.00
_cell.angle_gamma   90.00
#
_symmetry.space_group_name_H-M   'P 1'
#
loop_
_entity.id
_entity.type
_entity.pdbx_description
1 polymer ?
#
loop_
_entity_poly.entity_id
_entity_poly.type
_entity_poly.pdbx_seq_one_letter_code
_entity_poly.pdbx_strand_id
1 'polypeptide(L)'
;MPPSPFFPDVYNTNVPGIGIKVWDDFVSSTGWAYGFDIAVNNNLQYWYSWPPGYLNLPNRLTGMKIQFYKIGEVTTGKIQLPSPLVEGWVNTSVSAAGAVRYGVVNVVSSNISLKIAACQTPDISVDMKKNSYSDFPAVGSTSKPVPFKFQINNCDAGMSAVSYTFKPASGVTLQGSGTGQYLTLKNDSTASGVGIQLQYENGNNVPFNTKTKFTGYSGAGSYTVPMQARFIRTGKIKGGTANSAVQFEMTYE
;
A
#
# COMPACT_ATOMS: atom_id res chain seq x y z
N MET A 1 12.24 -19.54 -14.96
CA MET A 1 11.29 -18.48 -14.58
C MET A 1 11.30 -17.39 -15.64
N PRO A 2 10.18 -16.79 -16.05
CA PRO A 2 10.21 -15.69 -17.03
C PRO A 2 10.80 -14.40 -16.40
N PRO A 3 11.49 -13.55 -17.17
CA PRO A 3 12.03 -12.30 -16.66
C PRO A 3 10.93 -11.31 -16.29
N SER A 4 11.19 -10.50 -15.27
CA SER A 4 10.36 -9.38 -14.86
C SER A 4 10.55 -8.21 -15.83
N PRO A 5 9.49 -7.50 -16.24
CA PRO A 5 9.61 -6.30 -17.06
C PRO A 5 10.06 -5.06 -16.25
N PHE A 6 10.09 -5.15 -14.92
CA PHE A 6 10.31 -3.99 -14.04
C PHE A 6 11.77 -3.80 -13.61
N PHE A 7 12.54 -4.90 -13.53
CA PHE A 7 13.91 -4.88 -13.04
C PHE A 7 14.80 -5.86 -13.83
N PRO A 8 16.05 -5.47 -14.16
CA PRO A 8 17.00 -6.34 -14.84
C PRO A 8 17.44 -7.52 -13.94
N ASP A 9 17.54 -8.70 -14.55
CA ASP A 9 17.90 -9.97 -13.92
C ASP A 9 16.99 -10.40 -12.75
N VAL A 10 15.79 -9.84 -12.68
CA VAL A 10 14.75 -10.30 -11.77
C VAL A 10 13.81 -11.20 -12.55
N TYR A 11 13.42 -12.32 -11.95
CA TYR A 11 12.55 -13.31 -12.58
C TYR A 11 11.28 -13.52 -11.76
N ASN A 12 10.16 -13.74 -12.43
CA ASN A 12 8.87 -13.92 -11.77
C ASN A 12 8.85 -15.26 -11.02
N THR A 13 8.45 -15.23 -9.74
CA THR A 13 8.14 -16.45 -8.98
C THR A 13 6.73 -16.95 -9.34
N ASN A 14 6.28 -18.04 -8.69
CA ASN A 14 4.88 -18.46 -8.75
C ASN A 14 3.95 -17.60 -7.87
N VAL A 15 4.50 -16.67 -7.08
CA VAL A 15 3.73 -15.75 -6.24
C VAL A 15 3.51 -14.45 -7.02
N PRO A 16 2.25 -14.06 -7.28
CA PRO A 16 1.94 -12.81 -7.96
C PRO A 16 2.60 -11.60 -7.28
N GLY A 17 3.20 -10.74 -8.09
CA GLY A 17 3.88 -9.52 -7.62
C GLY A 17 5.21 -9.74 -6.93
N ILE A 18 5.71 -10.98 -6.81
CA ILE A 18 7.01 -11.29 -6.20
C ILE A 18 7.97 -11.86 -7.26
N GLY A 19 9.09 -11.17 -7.43
CA GLY A 19 10.22 -11.58 -8.25
C GLY A 19 11.40 -12.04 -7.40
N ILE A 20 12.35 -12.70 -8.04
CA ILE A 20 13.61 -13.15 -7.42
C ILE A 20 14.80 -12.73 -8.28
N LYS A 21 15.84 -12.23 -7.62
CA LYS A 21 17.18 -12.06 -8.19
C LYS A 21 18.13 -13.03 -7.49
N VAL A 22 18.99 -13.66 -8.28
CA VAL A 22 19.96 -14.65 -7.80
C VAL A 22 21.35 -14.10 -8.06
N TRP A 23 22.22 -14.22 -7.06
CA TRP A 23 23.62 -13.84 -7.15
C TRP A 23 24.50 -15.04 -6.81
N ASP A 24 25.60 -15.20 -7.53
CA ASP A 24 26.71 -16.07 -7.14
C ASP A 24 27.71 -15.27 -6.29
N ASP A 25 28.12 -15.85 -5.16
CA ASP A 25 29.25 -15.35 -4.38
C ASP A 25 30.54 -15.93 -4.98
N PHE A 26 31.22 -15.10 -5.77
CA PHE A 26 32.40 -15.53 -6.51
C PHE A 26 33.69 -15.29 -5.69
N VAL A 27 34.48 -16.35 -5.51
CA VAL A 27 35.83 -16.27 -4.94
C VAL A 27 36.85 -16.66 -6.00
N SER A 28 37.73 -15.73 -6.38
CA SER A 28 38.84 -16.06 -7.28
C SER A 28 39.91 -16.90 -6.57
N SER A 29 40.39 -17.93 -7.25
CA SER A 29 41.47 -18.82 -6.77
C SER A 29 42.86 -18.15 -6.78
N THR A 30 42.99 -16.94 -7.31
CA THR A 30 44.26 -16.22 -7.42
C THR A 30 44.46 -15.18 -6.31
N GLY A 31 43.47 -14.99 -5.42
CA GLY A 31 43.58 -14.05 -4.28
C GLY A 31 43.47 -12.56 -4.65
N TRP A 32 43.30 -12.23 -5.94
CA TRP A 32 43.24 -10.84 -6.43
C TRP A 32 41.82 -10.29 -6.57
N ALA A 33 40.80 -11.15 -6.51
CA ALA A 33 39.38 -10.76 -6.55
C ALA A 33 38.63 -11.53 -5.46
N TYR A 34 38.52 -10.91 -4.29
CA TYR A 34 37.61 -11.34 -3.23
C TYR A 34 36.34 -10.47 -3.31
N GLY A 35 35.17 -11.11 -3.43
CA GLY A 35 33.89 -10.49 -3.06
C GLY A 35 33.13 -9.73 -4.17
N PHE A 36 33.09 -10.24 -5.40
CA PHE A 36 32.14 -9.74 -6.40
C PHE A 36 30.90 -10.63 -6.45
N ASP A 37 29.74 -10.06 -6.11
CA ASP A 37 28.45 -10.71 -6.36
C ASP A 37 28.08 -10.54 -7.85
N ILE A 38 27.94 -11.66 -8.57
CA ILE A 38 27.54 -11.65 -9.99
C ILE A 38 26.08 -12.06 -10.09
N ALA A 39 25.26 -11.23 -10.73
CA ALA A 39 23.86 -11.56 -10.99
C ALA A 39 23.78 -12.74 -11.97
N VAL A 40 23.10 -13.82 -11.54
CA VAL A 40 22.88 -15.02 -12.36
C VAL A 40 21.61 -14.80 -13.18
N ASN A 41 21.71 -15.03 -14.49
CA ASN A 41 20.57 -15.00 -15.41
C ASN A 41 20.21 -16.42 -15.91
N ASN A 42 19.09 -16.56 -16.63
CA ASN A 42 18.65 -17.86 -17.16
C ASN A 42 19.34 -18.26 -18.48
N ASN A 43 20.32 -17.49 -18.96
CA ASN A 43 21.04 -17.83 -20.18
C ASN A 43 22.18 -18.78 -19.82
N LEU A 44 22.26 -19.89 -20.56
CA LEU A 44 23.42 -20.77 -20.49
C LEU A 44 24.64 -19.99 -20.98
N GLN A 45 25.69 -19.97 -20.17
CA GLN A 45 26.93 -19.28 -20.47
C GLN A 45 28.11 -20.06 -19.90
N TYR A 46 29.29 -19.86 -20.48
CA TYR A 46 30.52 -20.31 -19.85
C TYR A 46 30.69 -19.55 -18.54
N TRP A 47 30.58 -20.26 -17.42
CA TRP A 47 30.87 -19.70 -16.11
C TRP A 47 32.39 -19.77 -15.91
N TYR A 48 33.09 -18.68 -16.21
CA TYR A 48 34.54 -18.70 -16.48
C TYR A 48 35.39 -18.44 -15.22
N SER A 49 36.53 -19.16 -15.13
CA SER A 49 37.77 -18.59 -14.55
C SER A 49 38.24 -17.48 -15.47
N TRP A 50 38.48 -16.30 -14.93
CA TRP A 50 39.24 -15.27 -15.62
C TRP A 50 40.63 -15.14 -14.98
N PRO A 51 41.72 -15.09 -15.77
CA PRO A 51 41.80 -15.17 -17.23
C PRO A 51 41.67 -16.60 -17.81
N PRO A 52 41.42 -16.75 -19.13
CA PRO A 52 41.14 -18.03 -19.81
C PRO A 52 42.20 -19.13 -19.68
N GLY A 53 43.41 -18.80 -19.22
CA GLY A 53 44.49 -19.78 -18.96
C GLY A 53 44.33 -20.59 -17.67
N TYR A 54 43.36 -20.26 -16.81
CA TYR A 54 43.14 -20.90 -15.51
C TYR A 54 42.01 -21.95 -15.50
N LEU A 55 41.76 -22.63 -16.63
CA LEU A 55 40.80 -23.73 -16.71
C LEU A 55 41.12 -24.92 -15.78
N ASN A 56 42.35 -24.96 -15.24
CA ASN A 56 42.82 -25.98 -14.28
C ASN A 56 42.65 -25.57 -12.81
N LEU A 57 42.14 -24.36 -12.53
CA LEU A 57 41.78 -23.97 -11.17
C LEU A 57 40.31 -24.32 -10.94
N PRO A 58 39.96 -24.90 -9.78
CA PRO A 58 38.58 -25.24 -9.50
C PRO A 58 37.78 -23.95 -9.32
N ASN A 59 37.14 -23.47 -10.39
CA ASN A 59 36.11 -22.44 -10.30
C ASN A 59 34.94 -23.04 -9.52
N ARG A 60 34.56 -22.39 -8.44
CA ARG A 60 33.52 -22.89 -7.55
C ARG A 60 32.44 -21.84 -7.46
N LEU A 61 31.21 -22.23 -7.78
CA LEU A 61 30.03 -21.63 -7.17
C LEU A 61 30.21 -21.83 -5.66
N THR A 62 30.63 -20.79 -4.93
CA THR A 62 30.92 -20.92 -3.48
C THR A 62 29.72 -20.57 -2.62
N GLY A 63 28.79 -19.78 -3.15
CA GLY A 63 27.54 -19.45 -2.49
C GLY A 63 26.50 -18.94 -3.48
N MET A 64 25.23 -19.03 -3.11
CA MET A 64 24.14 -18.40 -3.86
C MET A 64 23.37 -17.49 -2.90
N LYS A 65 23.20 -16.24 -3.28
CA LYS A 65 22.36 -15.27 -2.55
C LYS A 65 21.07 -15.06 -3.32
N ILE A 66 19.95 -15.12 -2.62
CA ILE A 66 18.63 -14.83 -3.19
C ILE A 66 18.10 -13.53 -2.59
N GLN A 67 17.51 -12.70 -3.45
CA GLN A 67 16.84 -11.48 -3.04
C GLN A 67 15.45 -11.44 -3.67
N PHE A 68 14.42 -11.21 -2.85
CA PHE A 68 13.06 -11.04 -3.33
C PHE A 68 12.79 -9.59 -3.68
N TYR A 69 12.04 -9.38 -4.76
CA TYR A 69 11.65 -8.07 -5.26
C TYR A 69 10.12 -7.99 -5.31
N LYS A 70 9.56 -6.86 -4.88
CA LYS A 70 8.17 -6.53 -5.18
C LYS A 70 8.11 -5.99 -6.62
N ILE A 71 7.48 -6.74 -7.50
CA ILE A 71 7.37 -6.45 -8.94
C ILE A 71 5.92 -6.26 -9.39
N GLY A 72 4.98 -6.14 -8.46
CA GLY A 72 3.56 -5.94 -8.77
C GLY A 72 2.69 -5.92 -7.52
N GLU A 73 1.39 -6.04 -7.71
CA GLU A 73 0.44 -6.25 -6.61
C GLU A 73 0.66 -7.60 -5.94
N VAL A 74 0.60 -7.60 -4.61
CA VAL A 74 0.87 -8.78 -3.78
C VAL A 74 -0.35 -9.05 -2.92
N THR A 75 -0.82 -10.30 -2.90
CA THR A 75 -1.93 -10.69 -2.03
C THR A 75 -1.40 -11.08 -0.65
N THR A 76 -2.08 -10.65 0.41
CA THR A 76 -1.76 -11.08 1.77
C THR A 76 -2.12 -12.55 1.99
N GLY A 77 -1.41 -13.18 2.93
CA GLY A 77 -1.70 -14.56 3.33
C GLY A 77 -0.48 -15.48 3.23
N LYS A 78 -0.73 -16.78 3.38
CA LYS A 78 0.31 -17.80 3.27
C LYS A 78 0.66 -18.02 1.81
N ILE A 79 1.95 -18.00 1.50
CA ILE A 79 2.45 -18.32 0.17
C ILE A 79 3.37 -19.53 0.21
N GLN A 80 3.44 -20.21 -0.92
CA GLN A 80 4.38 -21.28 -1.17
C GLN A 80 5.24 -20.90 -2.37
N LEU A 81 6.54 -20.81 -2.13
CA LEU A 81 7.52 -20.62 -3.20
C LEU A 81 7.70 -21.95 -3.97
N PRO A 82 8.18 -21.90 -5.23
CA PRO A 82 8.43 -23.12 -5.98
C PRO A 82 9.57 -23.89 -5.32
N SER A 83 9.49 -25.22 -5.42
CA SER A 83 10.54 -26.14 -4.98
C SER A 83 10.86 -27.11 -6.13
N PRO A 84 12.06 -27.06 -6.72
CA PRO A 84 13.17 -26.22 -6.31
C PRO A 84 12.99 -24.72 -6.63
N LEU A 85 13.51 -23.83 -5.79
CA LEU A 85 13.44 -22.38 -6.04
C LEU A 85 14.52 -21.93 -7.02
N VAL A 86 15.76 -22.40 -6.82
CA VAL A 86 16.88 -22.19 -7.74
C VAL A 86 17.63 -23.51 -7.90
N GLU A 87 18.01 -23.83 -9.14
CA GLU A 87 18.88 -24.97 -9.44
C GLU A 87 20.16 -24.49 -10.11
N GLY A 88 21.30 -24.97 -9.62
CA GLY A 88 22.60 -24.83 -10.27
C GLY A 88 22.92 -26.08 -11.07
N TRP A 89 23.25 -25.90 -12.35
CA TRP A 89 23.58 -26.98 -13.28
C TRP A 89 24.99 -26.79 -13.83
N VAL A 90 25.74 -27.88 -13.99
CA VAL A 90 27.09 -27.88 -14.56
C VAL A 90 27.17 -28.80 -15.77
N ASN A 91 27.92 -28.36 -16.77
CA ASN A 91 28.17 -29.11 -18.00
C ASN A 91 29.55 -28.71 -18.56
N THR A 92 30.14 -29.57 -19.39
CA THR A 92 31.38 -29.30 -20.13
C THR A 92 31.15 -28.47 -21.40
N SER A 93 29.89 -28.19 -21.75
CA SER A 93 29.48 -27.34 -22.87
C SER A 93 28.35 -26.39 -22.48
N VAL A 94 28.13 -25.31 -23.23
CA VAL A 94 27.00 -24.38 -23.02
C VAL A 94 25.72 -25.00 -23.57
N SER A 95 25.26 -26.05 -22.89
CA SER A 95 24.09 -26.84 -23.25
C SER A 95 23.40 -27.37 -22.00
N ALA A 96 22.07 -27.47 -22.06
CA ALA A 96 21.30 -28.19 -21.05
C ALA A 96 21.40 -29.72 -21.23
N ALA A 97 21.73 -30.20 -22.44
CA ALA A 97 21.83 -31.63 -22.71
C ALA A 97 23.03 -32.25 -21.98
N GLY A 98 22.76 -33.27 -21.17
CA GLY A 98 23.79 -33.96 -20.38
C GLY A 98 24.29 -33.16 -19.16
N ALA A 99 23.66 -32.04 -18.83
CA ALA A 99 24.03 -31.28 -17.63
C ALA A 99 23.71 -32.06 -16.35
N VAL A 100 24.56 -31.92 -15.35
CA VAL A 100 24.38 -32.52 -14.02
C VAL A 100 23.97 -31.41 -13.04
N ARG A 101 22.96 -31.65 -12.22
CA ARG A 101 22.55 -30.71 -11.18
C ARG A 101 23.59 -30.69 -10.06
N TYR A 102 24.22 -29.56 -9.87
CA TYR A 102 25.28 -29.33 -8.88
C TYR A 102 24.73 -28.89 -7.52
N GLY A 103 23.69 -28.05 -7.53
CA GLY A 103 23.14 -27.48 -6.30
C GLY A 103 21.67 -27.09 -6.43
N VAL A 104 20.99 -27.00 -5.29
CA VAL A 104 19.60 -26.56 -5.21
C VAL A 104 19.46 -25.64 -4.01
N VAL A 105 18.80 -24.50 -4.22
CA VAL A 105 18.35 -23.62 -3.13
C VAL A 105 16.84 -23.77 -3.02
N ASN A 106 16.39 -24.15 -1.82
CA ASN A 106 14.98 -24.24 -1.47
C ASN A 106 14.71 -23.35 -0.26
N VAL A 107 13.63 -22.58 -0.32
CA VAL A 107 13.09 -21.94 0.88
C VAL A 107 12.06 -22.88 1.47
N VAL A 108 12.52 -23.76 2.36
CA VAL A 108 11.67 -24.75 3.04
C VAL A 108 11.05 -24.09 4.27
N SER A 109 10.13 -23.16 4.06
CA SER A 109 9.31 -22.59 5.13
C SER A 109 7.85 -22.89 4.84
N SER A 110 7.21 -23.63 5.75
CA SER A 110 5.77 -23.91 5.69
C SER A 110 4.91 -22.69 6.05
N ASN A 111 5.52 -21.57 6.46
CA ASN A 111 4.85 -20.41 7.03
C ASN A 111 5.40 -19.08 6.49
N ILE A 112 5.65 -18.97 5.18
CA ILE A 112 5.91 -17.66 4.59
C ILE A 112 4.57 -16.92 4.51
N SER A 113 4.41 -15.86 5.31
CA SER A 113 3.24 -14.99 5.27
C SER A 113 3.60 -13.64 4.67
N LEU A 114 2.86 -13.23 3.64
CA LEU A 114 2.90 -11.88 3.13
C LEU A 114 1.86 -11.05 3.86
N LYS A 115 2.30 -9.95 4.43
CA LYS A 115 1.45 -8.97 5.09
C LYS A 115 1.68 -7.61 4.45
N ILE A 116 0.60 -6.99 4.01
CA ILE A 116 0.59 -5.59 3.63
C ILE A 116 0.22 -4.82 4.89
N ALA A 117 1.09 -3.91 5.30
CA ALA A 117 0.83 -3.05 6.44
C ALA A 117 -0.38 -2.15 6.15
N ALA A 118 -1.32 -2.09 7.07
CA ALA A 118 -2.52 -1.27 6.96
C ALA A 118 -2.98 -0.81 8.34
N CYS A 119 -4.04 -0.01 8.37
CA CYS A 119 -4.79 0.32 9.58
C CYS A 119 -6.25 -0.13 9.45
N GLN A 120 -6.92 -0.35 10.57
CA GLN A 120 -8.35 -0.62 10.63
C GLN A 120 -9.12 0.67 10.86
N THR A 121 -10.18 0.90 10.10
CA THR A 121 -11.02 2.09 10.21
C THR A 121 -12.49 1.70 10.32
N PRO A 122 -13.14 1.88 11.48
CA PRO A 122 -14.53 1.52 11.66
C PRO A 122 -15.46 2.51 10.93
N ASP A 123 -16.69 2.06 10.65
CA ASP A 123 -17.77 2.96 10.24
C ASP A 123 -18.15 3.90 11.39
N ILE A 124 -18.44 5.15 11.05
CA ILE A 124 -18.76 6.20 12.01
C ILE A 124 -20.15 6.75 11.72
N SER A 125 -21.03 6.67 12.72
CA SER A 125 -22.33 7.32 12.70
C SER A 125 -22.31 8.57 13.58
N VAL A 126 -22.70 9.71 13.02
CA VAL A 126 -22.79 10.98 13.74
C VAL A 126 -24.26 11.38 13.84
N ASP A 127 -24.82 11.29 15.04
CA ASP A 127 -26.16 11.80 15.31
C ASP A 127 -26.13 13.33 15.40
N MET A 128 -26.50 13.97 14.30
CA MET A 128 -26.53 15.43 14.13
C MET A 128 -27.58 16.14 15.00
N LYS A 129 -28.39 15.38 15.76
CA LYS A 129 -29.47 15.85 16.62
C LYS A 129 -30.56 16.61 15.86
N LYS A 130 -31.64 16.91 16.57
CA LYS A 130 -32.69 17.79 16.07
C LYS A 130 -32.20 19.23 16.12
N ASN A 131 -32.40 19.98 15.04
CA ASN A 131 -32.05 21.39 14.93
C ASN A 131 -33.32 22.19 14.61
N SER A 132 -33.44 23.38 15.17
CA SER A 132 -34.59 24.26 14.99
C SER A 132 -34.37 25.15 13.76
N TYR A 133 -35.46 25.55 13.10
CA TYR A 133 -35.39 26.55 12.03
C TYR A 133 -34.73 27.86 12.50
N SER A 134 -34.94 28.22 13.77
CA SER A 134 -34.33 29.41 14.40
C SER A 134 -32.80 29.38 14.42
N ASP A 135 -32.17 28.20 14.33
CA ASP A 135 -30.71 28.06 14.30
C ASP A 135 -30.12 28.52 12.96
N PHE A 136 -30.96 28.77 11.96
CA PHE A 136 -30.57 29.06 10.59
C PHE A 136 -31.20 30.34 10.05
N PRO A 137 -30.91 31.53 10.62
CA PRO A 137 -31.60 32.77 10.26
C PRO A 137 -31.41 33.18 8.79
N ALA A 138 -30.26 32.89 8.17
CA ALA A 138 -29.96 33.23 6.78
C ALA A 138 -29.18 32.11 6.06
N VAL A 139 -29.11 32.19 4.73
CA VAL A 139 -28.22 31.31 3.95
C VAL A 139 -26.78 31.52 4.43
N GLY A 140 -26.06 30.41 4.66
CA GLY A 140 -24.74 30.40 5.27
C GLY A 140 -24.73 30.26 6.80
N SER A 141 -25.88 30.43 7.48
CA SER A 141 -25.97 30.13 8.92
C SER A 141 -25.78 28.64 9.19
N THR A 142 -25.20 28.30 10.33
CA THR A 142 -24.83 26.93 10.69
C THR A 142 -25.39 26.51 12.04
N SER A 143 -25.67 25.22 12.20
CA SER A 143 -25.99 24.65 13.51
C SER A 143 -24.80 24.70 14.46
N LYS A 144 -25.06 24.39 15.73
CA LYS A 144 -23.99 24.02 16.67
C LYS A 144 -23.21 22.81 16.10
N PRO A 145 -21.86 22.81 16.17
CA PRO A 145 -21.07 21.65 15.78
C PRO A 145 -21.33 20.44 16.68
N VAL A 146 -21.38 19.27 16.07
CA VAL A 146 -21.46 17.97 16.75
C VAL A 146 -20.09 17.31 16.67
N PRO A 147 -19.37 17.17 17.80
CA PRO A 147 -18.05 16.55 17.81
C PRO A 147 -18.15 15.03 17.64
N PHE A 148 -17.17 14.46 16.95
CA PHE A 148 -16.99 13.02 16.82
C PHE A 148 -15.51 12.69 16.61
N LYS A 149 -15.18 11.39 16.61
CA LYS A 149 -13.81 10.90 16.48
C LYS A 149 -13.65 10.11 15.19
N PHE A 150 -12.73 10.52 14.32
CA PHE A 150 -12.27 9.69 13.22
C PHE A 150 -11.15 8.77 13.72
N GLN A 151 -11.45 7.48 13.83
CA GLN A 151 -10.58 6.48 14.44
C GLN A 151 -9.77 5.74 13.37
N ILE A 152 -8.46 5.69 13.58
CA ILE A 152 -7.52 4.92 12.76
C ILE A 152 -6.86 3.91 13.70
N ASN A 153 -7.37 2.70 13.75
CA ASN A 153 -7.02 1.70 14.75
C ASN A 153 -5.98 0.71 14.22
N ASN A 154 -5.20 0.12 15.13
CA ASN A 154 -4.38 -1.06 14.86
C ASN A 154 -3.52 -0.94 13.59
N CYS A 155 -2.89 0.22 13.39
CA CYS A 155 -1.93 0.41 12.31
C CYS A 155 -0.72 -0.50 12.51
N ASP A 156 -0.41 -1.28 11.48
CA ASP A 156 0.78 -2.11 11.44
C ASP A 156 2.06 -1.27 11.44
N ALA A 157 3.15 -1.85 11.92
CA ALA A 157 4.48 -1.28 11.76
C ALA A 157 4.98 -1.41 10.32
N GLY A 158 5.96 -0.57 9.95
CA GLY A 158 6.63 -0.65 8.65
C GLY A 158 6.08 0.30 7.58
N MET A 159 5.06 1.10 7.90
CA MET A 159 4.68 2.26 7.10
C MET A 159 5.42 3.50 7.63
N SER A 160 5.83 4.36 6.71
CA SER A 160 6.47 5.66 6.96
C SER A 160 5.45 6.77 7.15
N ALA A 161 4.26 6.66 6.54
CA ALA A 161 3.18 7.63 6.69
C ALA A 161 1.79 7.02 6.48
N VAL A 162 0.80 7.73 7.03
CA VAL A 162 -0.63 7.48 6.81
C VAL A 162 -1.24 8.79 6.33
N SER A 163 -2.01 8.70 5.25
CA SER A 163 -2.80 9.81 4.71
C SER A 163 -4.26 9.37 4.56
N TYR A 164 -5.17 10.33 4.54
CA TYR A 164 -6.59 10.07 4.31
C TYR A 164 -7.19 11.12 3.36
N THR A 165 -8.20 10.70 2.61
CA THR A 165 -8.97 11.57 1.70
C THR A 165 -10.45 11.39 1.98
N PHE A 166 -11.16 12.48 2.29
CA PHE A 166 -12.62 12.45 2.41
C PHE A 166 -13.28 12.77 1.07
N LYS A 167 -14.32 12.02 0.70
CA LYS A 167 -15.07 12.16 -0.54
C LYS A 167 -16.58 12.08 -0.26
N PRO A 168 -17.43 12.75 -1.06
CA PRO A 168 -18.87 12.51 -1.00
C PRO A 168 -19.17 11.02 -1.22
N ALA A 169 -20.04 10.45 -0.38
CA ALA A 169 -20.52 9.09 -0.63
C ALA A 169 -21.47 9.05 -1.84
N SER A 170 -21.78 7.85 -2.32
CA SER A 170 -22.77 7.68 -3.40
C SER A 170 -24.11 8.34 -3.04
N GLY A 171 -24.68 9.10 -3.99
CA GLY A 171 -25.92 9.85 -3.78
C GLY A 171 -25.77 11.16 -2.99
N VAL A 172 -24.54 11.57 -2.66
CA VAL A 172 -24.21 12.86 -2.03
C VAL A 172 -23.26 13.62 -2.96
N THR A 173 -23.44 14.93 -3.07
CA THR A 173 -22.57 15.79 -3.88
C THR A 173 -21.90 16.85 -3.02
N LEU A 174 -20.69 17.25 -3.39
CA LEU A 174 -20.01 18.41 -2.82
C LEU A 174 -20.45 19.66 -3.57
N GLN A 175 -20.88 20.69 -2.86
CA GLN A 175 -21.27 21.98 -3.39
C GLN A 175 -20.59 23.12 -2.63
N GLY A 176 -20.69 24.33 -3.17
CA GLY A 176 -20.05 25.52 -2.61
C GLY A 176 -18.56 25.62 -2.92
N SER A 177 -17.91 26.64 -2.39
CA SER A 177 -16.49 26.93 -2.60
C SER A 177 -15.84 27.46 -1.31
N GLY A 178 -14.54 27.19 -1.14
CA GLY A 178 -13.77 27.63 0.02
C GLY A 178 -14.38 27.19 1.35
N THR A 179 -14.55 28.12 2.29
CA THR A 179 -15.15 27.85 3.61
C THR A 179 -16.67 27.57 3.55
N GLY A 180 -17.29 27.79 2.39
CA GLY A 180 -18.70 27.49 2.13
C GLY A 180 -18.93 26.11 1.51
N GLN A 181 -17.92 25.24 1.38
CA GLN A 181 -18.13 23.88 0.89
C GLN A 181 -19.02 23.07 1.84
N TYR A 182 -19.95 22.30 1.28
CA TYR A 182 -20.84 21.42 2.02
C TYR A 182 -21.25 20.20 1.18
N LEU A 183 -21.64 19.15 1.88
CA LEU A 183 -22.25 17.96 1.32
C LEU A 183 -23.76 18.11 1.26
N THR A 184 -24.37 17.68 0.16
CA THR A 184 -25.82 17.62 0.05
C THR A 184 -26.41 16.55 0.97
N LEU A 185 -27.72 16.61 1.15
CA LEU A 185 -28.46 15.50 1.74
C LEU A 185 -28.60 14.36 0.73
N LYS A 186 -28.79 13.14 1.23
CA LYS A 186 -29.18 11.97 0.43
C LYS A 186 -30.60 12.13 -0.10
N ASN A 187 -30.90 11.43 -1.19
CA ASN A 187 -32.23 11.45 -1.83
C ASN A 187 -33.37 10.92 -0.96
N ASP A 188 -33.07 10.12 0.07
CA ASP A 188 -34.05 9.60 1.05
C ASP A 188 -34.40 10.61 2.16
N SER A 189 -33.80 11.80 2.13
CA SER A 189 -34.06 12.87 3.08
C SER A 189 -35.29 13.68 2.66
N THR A 190 -36.11 14.06 3.65
CA THR A 190 -37.34 14.85 3.43
C THR A 190 -37.14 16.34 3.69
N ALA A 191 -36.07 16.70 4.42
CA ALA A 191 -35.63 18.07 4.60
C ALA A 191 -34.99 18.63 3.32
N SER A 192 -35.05 19.95 3.15
CA SER A 192 -34.36 20.65 2.06
C SER A 192 -33.86 22.02 2.52
N GLY A 193 -32.95 22.61 1.74
CA GLY A 193 -32.38 23.93 2.03
C GLY A 193 -31.29 23.92 3.11
N VAL A 194 -30.74 22.73 3.42
CA VAL A 194 -29.58 22.54 4.30
C VAL A 194 -28.58 21.56 3.67
N GLY A 195 -27.32 21.67 4.06
CA GLY A 195 -26.24 20.72 3.78
C GLY A 195 -25.41 20.41 5.02
N ILE A 196 -24.42 19.54 4.91
CA ILE A 196 -23.52 19.16 6.00
C ILE A 196 -22.10 19.68 5.71
N GLN A 197 -21.50 20.37 6.67
CA GLN A 197 -20.08 20.67 6.67
C GLN A 197 -19.35 19.71 7.61
N LEU A 198 -18.20 19.23 7.16
CA LEU A 198 -17.27 18.45 7.96
C LEU A 198 -16.03 19.28 8.26
N GLN A 199 -15.62 19.28 9.53
CA GLN A 199 -14.53 20.11 10.05
C GLN A 199 -13.61 19.31 10.96
N TYR A 200 -12.36 19.76 11.02
CA TYR A 200 -11.46 19.41 12.10
C TYR A 200 -11.81 20.17 13.38
N GLU A 201 -11.28 19.73 14.51
CA GLU A 201 -11.50 20.36 15.82
C GLU A 201 -11.09 21.84 15.88
N ASN A 202 -10.10 22.25 15.08
CA ASN A 202 -9.69 23.66 14.95
C ASN A 202 -10.68 24.52 14.16
N GLY A 203 -11.81 23.96 13.70
CA GLY A 203 -12.84 24.66 12.92
C GLY A 203 -12.56 24.76 11.42
N ASN A 204 -11.39 24.30 10.95
CA ASN A 204 -11.10 24.27 9.52
C ASN A 204 -11.97 23.22 8.83
N ASN A 205 -12.53 23.58 7.68
CA ASN A 205 -13.25 22.63 6.85
C ASN A 205 -12.30 21.57 6.31
N VAL A 206 -12.82 20.34 6.22
CA VAL A 206 -12.12 19.25 5.56
C VAL A 206 -11.97 19.55 4.06
N PRO A 207 -10.76 19.46 3.49
CA PRO A 207 -10.55 19.59 2.06
C PRO A 207 -10.99 18.29 1.36
N PHE A 208 -12.24 18.24 0.91
CA PHE A 208 -12.77 17.08 0.19
C PHE A 208 -11.98 16.82 -1.10
N ASN A 209 -11.88 15.55 -1.48
CA ASN A 209 -11.12 15.06 -2.63
C ASN A 209 -9.63 15.44 -2.61
N THR A 210 -9.09 15.81 -1.44
CA THR A 210 -7.68 16.16 -1.26
C THR A 210 -7.02 15.21 -0.28
N LYS A 211 -5.90 14.62 -0.70
CA LYS A 211 -5.08 13.76 0.14
C LYS A 211 -4.47 14.58 1.27
N THR A 212 -4.80 14.23 2.51
CA THR A 212 -4.29 14.89 3.71
C THR A 212 -3.40 13.94 4.49
N LYS A 213 -2.14 14.33 4.72
CA LYS A 213 -1.22 13.55 5.55
C LYS A 213 -1.62 13.64 7.02
N PHE A 214 -1.71 12.52 7.72
CA PHE A 214 -1.93 12.50 9.17
C PHE A 214 -0.61 12.78 9.90
N THR A 215 -0.46 14.00 10.42
CA THR A 215 0.78 14.44 11.09
C THR A 215 1.01 13.78 12.45
N GLY A 216 -0.02 13.21 13.07
CA GLY A 216 0.09 12.50 14.35
C GLY A 216 0.52 11.04 14.24
N TYR A 217 0.85 10.55 13.05
CA TYR A 217 1.28 9.18 12.85
C TYR A 217 2.69 8.94 13.43
N SER A 218 2.86 7.84 14.15
CA SER A 218 4.10 7.49 14.87
C SER A 218 4.64 6.10 14.52
N GLY A 219 4.27 5.54 13.38
CA GLY A 219 4.80 4.29 12.84
C GLY A 219 4.01 3.02 13.14
N ALA A 220 3.22 2.97 14.22
CA ALA A 220 2.31 1.86 14.53
C ALA A 220 1.33 2.24 15.67
N GLY A 221 0.19 1.55 15.74
CA GLY A 221 -0.78 1.69 16.83
C GLY A 221 -2.11 2.31 16.43
N SER A 222 -2.84 2.87 17.40
CA SER A 222 -4.17 3.43 17.19
C SER A 222 -4.17 4.93 17.42
N TYR A 223 -4.86 5.65 16.55
CA TYR A 223 -4.90 7.10 16.49
C TYR A 223 -6.33 7.60 16.41
N THR A 224 -6.52 8.84 16.84
CA THR A 224 -7.80 9.53 16.76
C THR A 224 -7.59 10.92 16.20
N VAL A 225 -8.37 11.28 15.20
CA VAL A 225 -8.49 12.64 14.68
C VAL A 225 -9.81 13.21 15.21
N PRO A 226 -9.77 14.20 16.13
CA PRO A 226 -10.98 14.86 16.58
C PRO A 226 -11.58 15.70 15.45
N MET A 227 -12.88 15.52 15.22
CA MET A 227 -13.61 16.16 14.13
C MET A 227 -14.95 16.67 14.63
N GLN A 228 -15.60 17.50 13.82
CA GLN A 228 -16.94 17.96 14.07
C GLN A 228 -17.73 18.10 12.77
N ALA A 229 -19.03 17.88 12.84
CA ALA A 229 -19.95 18.10 11.74
C ALA A 229 -21.02 19.13 12.13
N ARG A 230 -21.49 19.92 11.16
CA ARG A 230 -22.58 20.88 11.38
C ARG A 230 -23.46 21.02 10.14
N PHE A 231 -24.72 21.36 10.34
CA PHE A 231 -25.57 21.78 9.24
C PHE A 231 -25.21 23.19 8.78
N ILE A 232 -25.40 23.47 7.50
CA ILE A 232 -25.36 24.82 6.91
C ILE A 232 -26.64 25.07 6.11
N ARG A 233 -27.23 26.25 6.24
CA ARG A 233 -28.39 26.65 5.42
C ARG A 233 -27.95 27.02 4.01
N THR A 234 -28.54 26.38 3.03
CA THR A 234 -28.22 26.55 1.61
C THR A 234 -29.36 27.22 0.82
N GLY A 235 -30.54 27.33 1.41
CA GLY A 235 -31.70 27.95 0.76
C GLY A 235 -32.92 28.06 1.67
N LYS A 236 -34.12 27.96 1.08
CA LYS A 236 -35.39 27.89 1.83
C LYS A 236 -35.48 26.55 2.55
N ILE A 237 -35.56 26.59 3.88
CA ILE A 237 -35.61 25.37 4.70
C ILE A 237 -37.00 24.75 4.64
N LYS A 238 -37.03 23.44 4.43
CA LYS A 238 -38.17 22.57 4.71
C LYS A 238 -37.74 21.58 5.79
N GLY A 239 -38.54 21.46 6.85
CA GLY A 239 -38.29 20.50 7.93
C GLY A 239 -38.48 19.06 7.47
N GLY A 240 -37.74 18.14 8.08
CA GLY A 240 -37.78 16.71 7.76
C GLY A 240 -36.55 15.97 8.25
N THR A 241 -36.40 14.73 7.80
CA THR A 241 -35.18 13.92 7.94
C THR A 241 -34.06 14.50 7.07
N ALA A 242 -32.85 14.60 7.62
CA ALA A 242 -31.69 15.16 6.94
C ALA A 242 -30.48 14.23 7.13
N ASN A 243 -30.28 13.33 6.18
CA ASN A 243 -29.19 12.36 6.19
C ASN A 243 -28.17 12.72 5.12
N SER A 244 -26.88 12.58 5.42
CA SER A 244 -25.79 12.68 4.44
C SER A 244 -24.79 11.55 4.72
N ALA A 245 -23.80 11.40 3.86
CA ALA A 245 -22.79 10.35 4.00
C ALA A 245 -21.46 10.80 3.36
N VAL A 246 -20.36 10.36 3.98
CA VAL A 246 -18.99 10.63 3.55
C VAL A 246 -18.29 9.29 3.40
N GLN A 247 -17.55 9.13 2.31
CA GLN A 247 -16.57 8.06 2.17
C GLN A 247 -15.20 8.61 2.51
N PHE A 248 -14.36 7.82 3.16
CA PHE A 248 -12.95 8.14 3.31
C PHE A 248 -12.09 7.04 2.71
N GLU A 249 -10.94 7.42 2.18
CA GLU A 249 -9.93 6.52 1.64
C GLU A 249 -8.63 6.70 2.42
N MET A 250 -8.07 5.60 2.88
CA MET A 250 -6.76 5.57 3.53
C MET A 250 -5.67 5.33 2.49
N THR A 251 -4.53 6.00 2.64
CA THR A 251 -3.32 5.74 1.86
C THR A 251 -2.16 5.51 2.81
N TYR A 252 -1.36 4.50 2.50
CA TYR A 252 -0.23 4.05 3.30
C TYR A 252 1.04 4.18 2.47
N GLU A 253 2.10 4.75 3.06
CA GLU A 253 3.41 4.93 2.42
C GLU A 253 4.51 4.17 3.13
#